data_AF-A0A352PMI3-F1
#
_entry.id   AF-A0A352PMI3-F1
#
_cell.length_a   1.000
_cell.length_b   1.000
_cell.length_c   1.000
_cell.angle_alpha   90.00
_cell.angle_beta   90.00
_cell.angle_gamma   90.00
#
_symmetry.space_group_name_H-M   'P 1'
#
loop_
_entity.id
_entity.type
_entity.pdbx_description
1 polymer ?
#
loop_
_entity_poly.entity_id
_entity_poly.type
_entity_poly.pdbx_seq_one_letter_code
_entity_poly.pdbx_strand_id
1 'polypeptide(L)'
;MASDRIKKSKRTEIVLLVIFGCLWLLGLILGILGIIAFNLPKLTSDNPLYSAQVNLAQKLHMGNLIDFRILGTIILIIATLFIVIVLQHYAHKYDEIKAKTQRREERRRNLLKEIQANQEKAATQNEAPIN
;
A
#
# COMPACT_ATOMS: atom_id res chain seq x y z
N MET A 1 -3.86 -19.25 11.64
CA MET A 1 -2.56 -18.57 11.90
C MET A 1 -1.92 -17.94 10.67
N ALA A 2 -1.52 -18.67 9.62
CA ALA A 2 -0.89 -18.04 8.43
C ALA A 2 -1.87 -17.20 7.59
N SER A 3 -3.10 -17.69 7.38
CA SER A 3 -4.18 -16.98 6.68
C SER A 3 -4.55 -15.65 7.34
N ASP A 4 -4.60 -15.61 8.68
CA ASP A 4 -4.98 -14.42 9.44
C ASP A 4 -3.91 -13.32 9.35
N ARG A 5 -2.63 -13.70 9.34
CA ARG A 5 -1.51 -12.76 9.12
C ARG A 5 -1.55 -12.13 7.74
N ILE A 6 -1.95 -12.89 6.71
CA ILE A 6 -2.11 -12.40 5.33
C ILE A 6 -3.27 -11.40 5.29
N LYS A 7 -4.44 -11.75 5.81
CA LYS A 7 -5.61 -10.86 5.87
C LYS A 7 -5.30 -9.55 6.59
N LYS A 8 -4.60 -9.60 7.73
CA LYS A 8 -4.19 -8.40 8.46
C LYS A 8 -3.23 -7.54 7.63
N SER A 9 -2.24 -8.16 6.98
CA SER A 9 -1.30 -7.45 6.09
C SER A 9 -2.02 -6.76 4.92
N LYS A 10 -2.99 -7.43 4.28
CA LYS A 10 -3.82 -6.85 3.21
C LYS A 10 -4.61 -5.64 3.69
N ARG A 11 -5.23 -5.73 4.88
CA ARG A 11 -5.98 -4.61 5.45
C ARG A 11 -5.07 -3.41 5.73
N THR A 12 -3.90 -3.63 6.30
CA THR A 12 -2.96 -2.54 6.60
C THR A 12 -2.46 -1.86 5.32
N GLU A 13 -2.17 -2.62 4.27
CA GLU A 13 -1.80 -2.07 2.96
C GLU A 13 -2.90 -1.17 2.40
N ILE A 14 -4.16 -1.65 2.39
CA ILE A 14 -5.30 -0.87 1.90
C ILE A 14 -5.45 0.43 2.69
N VAL A 15 -5.35 0.36 4.03
CA VAL A 15 -5.45 1.56 4.88
C VAL A 15 -4.35 2.56 4.55
N LEU A 16 -3.11 2.11 4.38
CA LEU A 16 -2.00 2.99 4.02
C LEU A 16 -2.19 3.61 2.63
N LEU A 17 -2.63 2.83 1.64
CA LEU A 17 -2.92 3.32 0.29
C LEU A 17 -4.05 4.34 0.28
N VAL A 18 -5.09 4.16 1.09
CA VAL A 18 -6.17 5.14 1.23
C VAL A 18 -5.65 6.43 1.87
N ILE A 19 -4.85 6.34 2.93
CA ILE A 19 -4.27 7.53 3.59
C ILE A 19 -3.39 8.31 2.60
N PHE A 20 -2.47 7.63 1.91
CA PHE A 20 -1.61 8.30 0.94
C PHE A 20 -2.37 8.78 -0.30
N GLY A 21 -3.43 8.07 -0.71
CA GLY A 21 -4.35 8.51 -1.76
C GLY A 21 -5.09 9.79 -1.40
N CYS A 22 -5.57 9.91 -0.15
CA CYS A 22 -6.16 11.15 0.36
C CYS A 22 -5.14 12.29 0.40
N LEU A 23 -3.90 12.02 0.83
CA LEU A 23 -2.82 13.00 0.83
C LEU A 23 -2.46 13.46 -0.59
N TRP A 24 -2.47 12.54 -1.55
CA TRP A 24 -2.26 12.83 -2.96
C TRP A 24 -3.37 13.72 -3.52
N LEU A 25 -4.64 13.40 -3.24
CA LEU A 25 -5.80 14.22 -3.61
C LEU A 25 -5.73 15.63 -2.98
N LEU A 26 -5.31 15.74 -1.72
CA LEU A 26 -5.09 17.03 -1.08
C LEU A 26 -4.05 17.87 -1.85
N GLY A 27 -2.92 17.27 -2.23
CA GLY A 27 -1.89 17.94 -3.03
C GLY A 27 -2.42 18.41 -4.39
N LEU A 28 -3.25 17.58 -5.04
CA LEU A 28 -3.92 17.94 -6.30
C LEU A 28 -4.87 19.12 -6.15
N ILE A 29 -5.72 19.10 -5.13
CA ILE A 29 -6.67 20.19 -4.84
C ILE A 29 -5.92 21.50 -4.59
N LEU A 30 -4.85 21.47 -3.77
CA LEU A 30 -4.01 22.63 -3.51
C LEU A 30 -3.32 23.15 -4.78
N GLY A 31 -2.83 22.25 -5.65
CA GLY A 31 -2.25 22.61 -6.94
C GLY A 31 -3.23 23.35 -7.84
N ILE A 32 -4.47 22.83 -7.96
CA ILE A 32 -5.54 23.47 -8.77
C ILE A 32 -5.93 24.83 -8.18
N LEU A 33 -6.14 24.91 -6.85
CA LEU A 33 -6.43 26.16 -6.16
C LEU A 33 -5.33 27.20 -6.37
N GLY A 34 -4.07 26.77 -6.38
CA GLY A 34 -2.93 27.63 -6.67
C GLY A 34 -2.93 28.18 -8.11
N ILE A 35 -3.34 27.37 -9.10
CA ILE A 35 -3.49 27.82 -10.50
C ILE A 35 -4.62 28.87 -10.60
N ILE A 36 -5.77 28.58 -9.98
CA ILE A 36 -6.92 29.51 -9.94
C ILE A 36 -6.52 30.82 -9.27
N ALA A 37 -5.82 30.77 -8.13
CA ALA A 37 -5.34 31.95 -7.42
C ALA A 37 -4.40 32.82 -8.26
N PHE A 38 -3.58 32.20 -9.11
CA PHE A 38 -2.64 32.93 -9.98
C PHE A 38 -3.30 33.54 -11.21
N ASN A 39 -4.40 32.94 -11.69
CA ASN A 39 -5.12 33.39 -12.88
C ASN A 39 -6.24 34.41 -12.56
N LEU A 40 -6.64 34.52 -11.29
CA LEU A 40 -7.48 35.61 -10.81
C LEU A 40 -6.66 36.92 -10.75
N PRO A 41 -7.26 38.09 -11.05
CA PRO A 41 -6.56 39.36 -11.00
C PRO A 41 -5.96 39.59 -9.61
N LYS A 42 -4.63 39.77 -9.55
CA LYS A 42 -3.85 40.02 -8.34
C LYS A 42 -4.23 41.30 -7.57
N LEU A 43 -5.12 42.13 -8.14
CA LEU A 43 -5.47 43.45 -7.63
C LEU A 43 -6.61 43.47 -6.61
N THR A 44 -7.38 42.38 -6.46
CA THR A 44 -8.45 42.36 -5.46
C THR A 44 -7.89 41.99 -4.11
N SER A 45 -7.83 42.98 -3.22
CA SER A 45 -7.66 42.89 -1.77
C SER A 45 -8.57 41.88 -1.07
N ASP A 46 -9.53 41.29 -1.78
CA ASP A 46 -10.51 40.28 -1.34
C ASP A 46 -10.28 38.88 -1.93
N ASN A 47 -9.08 38.51 -2.39
CA ASN A 47 -8.85 37.13 -2.85
C ASN A 47 -8.71 36.17 -1.64
N PRO A 48 -9.70 35.30 -1.35
CA PRO A 48 -9.67 34.40 -0.20
C PRO A 48 -8.55 33.35 -0.31
N LEU A 49 -8.07 33.07 -1.53
CA LEU A 49 -6.96 32.14 -1.74
C LEU A 49 -5.62 32.77 -1.35
N TYR A 50 -5.46 34.08 -1.58
CA TYR A 50 -4.25 34.80 -1.19
C TYR A 50 -4.15 34.93 0.33
N SER A 51 -5.25 35.25 1.02
CA SER A 51 -5.28 35.28 2.48
C SER A 51 -5.02 33.90 3.09
N ALA A 52 -5.54 32.83 2.48
CA ALA A 52 -5.23 31.46 2.88
C ALA A 52 -3.73 31.13 2.73
N GLN A 53 -3.07 31.59 1.66
CA GLN A 53 -1.62 31.41 1.45
C GLN A 53 -0.78 32.10 2.52
N VAL A 54 -1.13 33.33 2.88
CA VAL A 54 -0.45 34.10 3.93
C VAL A 54 -0.67 33.47 5.31
N ASN A 55 -1.91 33.10 5.63
CA ASN A 55 -2.24 32.43 6.90
C ASN A 55 -1.52 31.08 7.05
N LEU A 56 -1.38 30.32 5.96
CA LEU A 56 -0.64 29.06 5.97
C LEU A 56 0.87 29.30 6.16
N ALA A 57 1.43 30.32 5.49
CA ALA A 57 2.83 30.72 5.63
C ALA A 57 3.17 31.12 7.08
N GLN A 58 2.31 31.91 7.71
CA GLN A 58 2.45 32.30 9.11
C GLN A 58 2.36 31.10 10.06
N LYS A 59 1.39 30.20 9.85
CA LYS A 59 1.24 28.99 10.69
C LYS A 59 2.41 28.02 10.58
N LEU A 60 3.05 27.94 9.41
CA LEU A 60 4.19 27.05 9.17
C LEU A 60 5.54 27.73 9.45
N HIS A 61 5.54 28.99 9.89
CA HIS A 61 6.74 29.83 10.03
C HIS A 61 7.63 29.85 8.77
N MET A 62 7.03 29.67 7.59
CA MET A 62 7.72 29.64 6.31
C MET A 62 7.49 30.96 5.57
N GLY A 63 8.30 31.97 5.90
CA GLY A 63 8.36 33.25 5.18
C GLY A 63 7.02 34.01 5.08
N ASN A 64 6.90 34.88 4.06
CA ASN A 64 5.75 35.77 3.88
C ASN A 64 4.60 35.18 3.04
N LEU A 65 4.87 34.18 2.18
CA LEU A 65 3.86 33.62 1.28
C LEU A 65 4.23 32.18 0.87
N ILE A 66 3.27 31.26 0.96
CA ILE A 66 3.40 29.90 0.41
C ILE A 66 2.56 29.82 -0.87
N ASP A 67 3.21 29.57 -2.02
CA ASP A 67 2.50 29.28 -3.27
C ASP A 67 1.86 27.90 -3.20
N PHE A 68 0.52 27.85 -3.21
CA PHE A 68 -0.24 26.59 -3.17
C PHE A 68 0.05 25.67 -4.36
N ARG A 69 0.52 26.18 -5.50
CA ARG A 69 0.97 25.34 -6.62
C ARG A 69 2.19 24.54 -6.21
N ILE A 70 3.22 25.24 -5.71
CA ILE A 70 4.48 24.63 -5.29
C ILE A 70 4.23 23.66 -4.14
N LEU A 71 3.46 24.08 -3.14
CA LEU A 71 3.11 23.23 -2.01
C LEU A 71 2.34 21.97 -2.46
N GLY A 72 1.32 22.15 -3.31
CA GLY A 72 0.52 21.06 -3.85
C GLY A 72 1.37 20.07 -4.67
N THR A 73 2.28 20.57 -5.50
CA THR A 73 3.20 19.72 -6.27
C THR A 73 4.17 18.96 -5.38
N ILE A 74 4.71 19.58 -4.32
CA ILE A 74 5.58 18.90 -3.36
C ILE A 74 4.81 17.76 -2.65
N ILE A 75 3.59 18.05 -2.18
CA ILE A 75 2.74 17.04 -1.53
C ILE A 75 2.42 15.90 -2.50
N LEU A 76 2.11 16.20 -3.76
CA LEU A 76 1.87 15.18 -4.79
C LEU A 76 3.06 14.27 -5.01
N ILE A 77 4.27 14.83 -5.15
CA ILE A 77 5.49 14.05 -5.36
C ILE A 77 5.76 13.14 -4.15
N ILE A 78 5.69 13.70 -2.94
CA ILE A 78 5.92 12.96 -1.71
C ILE A 78 4.88 11.84 -1.54
N ALA A 79 3.60 12.14 -1.73
CA ALA A 79 2.54 11.15 -1.63
C ALA A 79 2.70 10.03 -2.67
N THR A 80 3.07 10.36 -3.91
CA THR A 80 3.34 9.38 -4.97
C THR A 80 4.50 8.46 -4.59
N LEU A 81 5.60 9.02 -4.08
CA LEU A 81 6.74 8.23 -3.60
C LEU A 81 6.33 7.24 -2.50
N PHE A 82 5.55 7.69 -1.51
CA PHE A 82 5.05 6.80 -0.46
C PHE A 82 4.13 5.69 -0.99
N ILE A 83 3.25 6.00 -1.95
CA ILE A 83 2.39 4.99 -2.59
C ILE A 83 3.25 3.92 -3.27
N VAL A 84 4.27 4.31 -4.03
CA VAL A 84 5.18 3.37 -4.71
C VAL A 84 5.93 2.52 -3.69
N ILE A 85 6.47 3.13 -2.62
CA ILE A 85 7.18 2.41 -1.56
C ILE A 85 6.26 1.38 -0.88
N VAL A 86 5.02 1.76 -0.56
CA VAL A 86 4.04 0.84 0.03
C VAL A 86 3.76 -0.32 -0.91
N LEU A 87 3.45 -0.04 -2.18
CA LEU A 87 3.19 -1.09 -3.17
C LEU A 87 4.36 -2.06 -3.28
N GLN A 88 5.59 -1.56 -3.36
CA GLN A 88 6.78 -2.40 -3.49
C GLN A 88 7.04 -3.22 -2.22
N HIS A 89 6.90 -2.62 -1.03
CA HIS A 89 7.07 -3.32 0.23
C HIS A 89 6.08 -4.49 0.38
N TYR A 90 4.81 -4.27 0.06
CA TYR A 90 3.79 -5.31 0.17
C TYR A 90 3.89 -6.34 -0.96
N ALA A 91 4.27 -5.96 -2.18
CA ALA A 91 4.52 -6.90 -3.28
C ALA A 91 5.57 -7.96 -2.90
N HIS A 92 6.73 -7.54 -2.41
CA HIS A 92 7.78 -8.46 -1.94
C HIS A 92 7.28 -9.38 -0.81
N LYS A 93 6.49 -8.83 0.11
CA LYS A 93 5.92 -9.61 1.22
C LYS A 93 4.93 -10.66 0.74
N TYR A 94 4.14 -10.37 -0.30
CA TYR A 94 3.23 -11.37 -0.88
C TYR A 94 3.98 -12.48 -1.60
N ASP A 95 5.04 -12.15 -2.34
CA ASP A 95 5.86 -13.15 -3.04
C ASP A 95 6.53 -14.11 -2.05
N GLU A 96 7.09 -13.59 -0.96
CA GLU A 96 7.65 -14.43 0.10
C GLU A 96 6.62 -15.36 0.73
N ILE A 97 5.42 -14.85 1.01
CA ILE A 97 4.34 -15.63 1.61
C ILE A 97 3.86 -16.71 0.64
N LYS A 98 3.71 -16.38 -0.65
CA LYS A 98 3.29 -17.32 -1.68
C LYS A 98 4.30 -18.45 -1.82
N ALA A 99 5.60 -18.12 -1.91
CA ALA A 99 6.67 -19.10 -1.97
C ALA A 99 6.70 -20.02 -0.72
N LYS A 100 6.54 -19.46 0.49
CA LYS A 100 6.47 -20.26 1.73
C LYS A 100 5.24 -21.15 1.78
N THR A 101 4.11 -20.71 1.23
CA THR A 101 2.86 -21.49 1.20
C THR A 101 2.97 -22.65 0.22
N GLN A 102 3.48 -22.40 -0.99
CA GLN A 102 3.71 -23.44 -2.00
C GLN A 102 4.63 -24.55 -1.48
N ARG A 103 5.76 -24.21 -0.84
CA ARG A 103 6.66 -25.21 -0.23
C ARG A 103 5.98 -26.06 0.83
N ARG A 104 5.03 -25.49 1.60
CA ARG A 104 4.27 -26.24 2.61
C ARG A 104 3.23 -27.16 1.98
N GLU A 105 2.60 -26.71 0.90
CA GLU A 105 1.65 -27.52 0.14
C GLU A 105 2.33 -28.69 -0.58
N GLU A 106 3.51 -28.46 -1.18
CA GLU A 106 4.33 -29.53 -1.77
C GLU A 106 4.75 -30.57 -0.74
N ARG A 107 5.25 -30.14 0.44
CA ARG A 107 5.55 -31.07 1.54
C ARG A 107 4.33 -31.87 1.99
N ARG A 108 3.16 -31.22 2.11
CA ARG A 108 1.91 -31.92 2.45
C ARG A 108 1.50 -32.94 1.39
N ARG A 109 1.59 -32.59 0.10
CA ARG A 109 1.28 -33.53 -0.99
C ARG A 109 2.23 -34.72 -1.00
N ASN A 110 3.52 -34.50 -0.78
CA ASN A 110 4.50 -35.58 -0.73
C ASN A 110 4.25 -36.52 0.46
N LEU A 111 3.98 -35.96 1.65
CA LEU A 111 3.62 -36.77 2.83
C LEU A 111 2.34 -37.58 2.61
N LEU A 112 1.31 -37.01 1.98
CA LEU A 112 0.08 -37.74 1.67
C LEU A 112 0.32 -38.89 0.69
N LYS A 113 1.14 -38.67 -0.34
CA LYS A 113 1.55 -39.72 -1.28
C LYS A 113 2.34 -40.84 -0.60
N GLU A 114 3.27 -40.48 0.29
CA GLU A 114 4.05 -41.46 1.07
C GLU A 114 3.14 -42.28 2.00
N ILE A 115 2.18 -41.64 2.67
CA ILE A 115 1.22 -42.33 3.54
C ILE A 115 0.36 -43.31 2.74
N GLN A 116 -0.17 -42.88 1.58
CA GLN A 116 -0.95 -43.76 0.70
C GLN A 116 -0.11 -44.95 0.20
N ALA A 117 1.10 -44.70 -0.28
CA ALA A 117 1.99 -45.75 -0.75
C ALA A 117 2.35 -46.75 0.37
N ASN A 118 2.54 -46.27 1.60
CA ASN A 118 2.79 -47.15 2.75
C ASN A 118 1.55 -47.94 3.17
N GLN A 119 0.35 -47.38 3.05
CA GLN A 119 -0.90 -48.10 3.29
C GLN A 119 -1.14 -49.21 2.26
N GLU A 120 -0.89 -48.93 0.98
CA GLU A 120 -0.98 -49.94 -0.10
C GLU A 120 0.03 -51.07 0.10
N LYS A 121 1.27 -50.75 0.50
CA LYS A 121 2.28 -51.77 0.86
C LYS A 121 1.90 -52.60 2.08
N ALA A 122 1.31 -51.98 3.10
CA ALA A 122 0.84 -52.71 4.29
C ALA A 122 -0.36 -53.62 3.98
N ALA A 123 -1.26 -53.19 3.10
CA ALA A 123 -2.38 -54.03 2.65
C ALA A 123 -1.88 -55.25 1.86
N THR A 124 -0.93 -55.05 0.94
CA THR A 124 -0.35 -56.15 0.15
C THR A 124 0.54 -57.10 0.95
N GLN A 125 1.21 -56.65 2.01
CA GLN A 125 1.97 -57.53 2.91
C GLN A 125 1.07 -58.37 3.82
N ASN A 126 -0.09 -57.87 4.23
CA ASN A 126 -1.04 -58.63 5.05
C ASN A 126 -1.86 -59.66 4.25
N GLU A 127 -1.89 -59.55 2.92
CA GLU A 127 -2.51 -60.52 2.01
C GLU A 127 -1.54 -61.60 1.50
N ALA A 128 -0.24 -61.53 1.85
CA ALA A 128 0.71 -62.57 1.50
C ALA A 128 0.38 -63.87 2.28
N PRO A 129 0.11 -65.00 1.60
CA PRO A 129 -0.29 -66.23 2.27
C PRO A 129 0.83 -66.73 3.19
N ILE A 130 0.45 -67.02 4.43
CA ILE A 130 1.26 -67.79 5.38
C ILE A 130 1.42 -69.20 4.76
N ASN A 131 2.60 -69.46 4.19
CA ASN A 131 3.04 -70.82 3.85
C ASN A 131 3.75 -71.46 5.03
#